data_AF-A0A8E0ISJ7-F1
#
_entry.id   AF-A0A8E0ISJ7-F1
#
_cell.length_a   1.000
_cell.length_b   1.000
_cell.length_c   1.000
_cell.angle_alpha   90.00
_cell.angle_beta   90.00
_cell.angle_gamma   90.00
#
_symmetry.space_group_name_H-M   'P 1'
#
loop_
_entity.id
_entity.type
_entity.pdbx_description
1 polymer ?
#
loop_
_entity_poly.entity_id
_entity_poly.type
_entity_poly.pdbx_seq_one_letter_code
_entity_poly.pdbx_strand_id
1 'polypeptide(L)'
;GSSGAFDLDAQPKLLKNFIANKTPILYDTFNDAFIDLDAGRIQGILMDEVYARYYIAHKPDPSSYRIASDDFPPENFAVGMRKSDNVLRSKINAGLKALKADGTVAKLQKKWFGKVEE
;
A
#
# COMPACT_ATOMS: atom_id res chain seq x y z
N GLY A 1 8.44 -1.81 -10.57
CA GLY A 1 9.17 -2.00 -9.30
C GLY A 1 8.21 -1.76 -8.15
N SER A 2 8.51 -2.27 -6.96
CA SER A 2 7.72 -2.06 -5.75
C SER A 2 8.13 -0.75 -5.06
N SER A 3 7.16 0.05 -4.59
CA SER A 3 7.40 1.22 -3.73
C SER A 3 8.06 0.80 -2.43
N GLY A 4 7.53 -0.24 -1.76
CA GLY A 4 8.14 -0.78 -0.54
C GLY A 4 9.60 -1.23 -0.73
N ALA A 5 9.95 -1.81 -1.89
CA ALA A 5 11.35 -2.14 -2.17
C ALA A 5 12.23 -0.88 -2.32
N PHE A 6 11.70 0.17 -2.95
CA PHE A 6 12.37 1.47 -3.04
C PHE A 6 12.57 2.09 -1.65
N ASP A 7 11.54 2.07 -0.79
CA ASP A 7 11.61 2.60 0.56
C ASP A 7 12.58 1.83 1.45
N LEU A 8 12.65 0.51 1.31
CA LEU A 8 13.62 -0.32 2.00
C LEU A 8 15.06 0.12 1.69
N ASP A 9 15.33 0.46 0.42
CA ASP A 9 16.63 0.91 -0.05
C ASP A 9 16.92 2.37 0.33
N ALA A 10 15.90 3.24 0.28
CA ALA A 10 16.01 4.65 0.61
C ALA A 10 16.15 4.90 2.13
N GLN A 11 15.57 4.02 2.95
CA GLN A 11 15.54 4.12 4.42
C GLN A 11 16.17 2.88 5.09
N PRO A 12 17.46 2.58 4.86
CA PRO A 12 18.06 1.31 5.27
C PRO A 12 18.10 1.12 6.80
N LYS A 13 18.05 2.22 7.56
CA LYS A 13 18.03 2.20 9.03
C LYS A 13 16.69 1.73 9.61
N LEU A 14 15.59 1.88 8.88
CA LEU A 14 14.27 1.50 9.38
C LEU A 14 14.09 -0.02 9.37
N LEU A 15 14.51 -0.69 8.29
CA LEU A 15 14.28 -2.13 8.15
C LEU A 15 15.45 -2.90 7.52
N LYS A 16 16.10 -2.36 6.49
CA LYS A 16 17.10 -3.10 5.70
C LYS A 16 18.28 -3.63 6.53
N ASN A 17 18.69 -2.90 7.56
CA ASN A 17 19.77 -3.30 8.44
C ASN A 17 19.42 -4.47 9.38
N PHE A 18 18.14 -4.79 9.55
CA PHE A 18 17.66 -5.83 10.46
C PHE A 18 17.27 -7.12 9.74
N ILE A 19 17.07 -7.10 8.43
CA ILE A 19 16.69 -8.29 7.64
C ILE A 19 17.93 -9.10 7.21
N ALA A 20 17.76 -10.41 7.10
CA ALA A 20 18.83 -11.33 6.73
C ALA A 20 19.49 -10.93 5.40
N ASN A 21 20.82 -10.93 5.39
CA ASN A 21 21.65 -10.53 4.24
C ASN A 21 21.35 -9.13 3.66
N LYS A 22 20.56 -8.30 4.36
CA LYS A 22 20.08 -6.98 3.90
C LYS A 22 19.32 -7.04 2.58
N THR A 23 18.70 -8.19 2.27
CA THR A 23 18.02 -8.44 1.00
C THR A 23 16.58 -8.90 1.25
N PRO A 24 15.57 -8.25 0.65
CA PRO A 24 14.19 -8.70 0.75
C PRO A 24 13.95 -9.94 -0.12
N ILE A 25 12.96 -10.74 0.25
CA ILE A 25 12.35 -11.72 -0.65
C ILE A 25 11.28 -11.00 -1.43
N LEU A 26 11.30 -11.14 -2.77
CA LEU A 26 10.32 -10.53 -3.65
C LEU A 26 9.29 -11.57 -4.09
N TYR A 27 8.04 -11.14 -4.18
CA TYR A 27 6.91 -11.95 -4.63
C TYR A 27 6.22 -11.25 -5.80
N ASP A 28 5.64 -12.03 -6.69
CA ASP A 28 4.84 -11.51 -7.81
C ASP A 28 3.52 -10.91 -7.32
N THR A 29 2.94 -11.48 -6.25
CA THR A 29 1.71 -11.00 -5.65
C THR A 29 1.80 -10.92 -4.13
N PHE A 30 0.99 -10.03 -3.53
CA PHE A 30 0.88 -9.97 -2.08
C PHE A 30 0.22 -11.22 -1.48
N ASN A 31 -0.63 -11.93 -2.23
CA ASN A 31 -1.21 -13.19 -1.77
C ASN A 31 -0.12 -14.23 -1.48
N ASP A 32 0.87 -14.35 -2.35
CA ASP A 32 1.99 -15.28 -2.17
C ASP A 32 2.82 -14.90 -0.93
N ALA A 33 3.07 -13.60 -0.73
CA ALA A 33 3.76 -13.09 0.45
C ALA A 33 2.99 -13.41 1.75
N PHE A 34 1.66 -13.26 1.75
CA PHE A 34 0.83 -13.62 2.91
C PHE A 34 0.80 -15.13 3.17
N ILE A 35 0.76 -15.97 2.13
CA ILE A 35 0.84 -17.44 2.29
C ILE A 35 2.17 -17.83 2.96
N ASP A 36 3.28 -17.23 2.55
CA ASP A 36 4.58 -17.49 3.15
C ASP A 36 4.72 -16.94 4.57
N LEU A 37 4.06 -15.82 4.87
CA LEU A 37 3.95 -15.30 6.23
C LEU A 37 3.16 -16.26 7.13
N ASP A 38 2.00 -16.74 6.66
CA ASP A 38 1.14 -17.68 7.38
C ASP A 38 1.86 -19.03 7.61
N ALA A 39 2.70 -19.45 6.67
CA ALA A 39 3.53 -20.65 6.77
C ALA A 39 4.81 -20.44 7.60
N GLY A 40 5.09 -19.22 8.08
CA GLY A 40 6.28 -18.88 8.86
C GLY A 40 7.60 -18.89 8.08
N ARG A 41 7.56 -18.82 6.74
CA ARG A 41 8.76 -18.78 5.88
C ARG A 41 9.40 -17.39 5.87
N ILE A 42 8.61 -16.35 6.13
CA ILE A 42 9.05 -14.96 6.31
C ILE A 42 8.53 -14.41 7.64
N GLN A 43 9.17 -13.36 8.17
CA GLN A 43 8.77 -12.75 9.46
C GLN A 43 7.92 -11.48 9.32
N GLY A 44 7.73 -10.96 8.10
CA GLY A 44 6.96 -9.74 7.86
C GLY A 44 6.92 -9.35 6.39
N ILE A 45 6.03 -8.42 6.06
CA ILE A 45 5.82 -7.90 4.72
C ILE A 45 5.86 -6.38 4.78
N LEU A 46 6.64 -5.75 3.90
CA LEU A 46 6.64 -4.30 3.70
C LEU A 46 5.72 -3.98 2.51
N MET A 47 4.62 -3.27 2.79
CA MET A 47 3.55 -2.95 1.83
C MET A 47 2.73 -1.75 2.29
N ASP A 48 1.90 -1.21 1.38
CA ASP A 48 0.98 -0.11 1.67
C ASP A 48 0.00 -0.47 2.78
N GLU A 49 -0.06 0.38 3.81
CA GLU A 49 -0.87 0.14 5.02
C GLU A 49 -2.36 -0.04 4.70
N VAL A 50 -2.92 0.79 3.83
CA VAL A 50 -4.34 0.75 3.46
C VAL A 50 -4.71 -0.61 2.86
N TYR A 51 -3.84 -1.16 2.00
CA TYR A 51 -4.03 -2.47 1.42
C TYR A 51 -3.84 -3.59 2.45
N ALA A 52 -2.81 -3.50 3.29
CA ALA A 52 -2.56 -4.45 4.37
C ALA A 52 -3.78 -4.57 5.31
N ARG A 53 -4.33 -3.43 5.76
CA ARG A 53 -5.52 -3.38 6.62
C ARG A 53 -6.75 -3.97 5.95
N TYR A 54 -7.00 -3.61 4.69
CA TYR A 54 -8.08 -4.19 3.92
C TYR A 54 -7.96 -5.71 3.86
N TYR A 55 -6.78 -6.21 3.51
CA TYR A 55 -6.55 -7.64 3.34
C TYR A 55 -6.68 -8.41 4.66
N ILE A 56 -6.06 -7.93 5.73
CA ILE A 56 -6.14 -8.52 7.08
C ILE A 56 -7.59 -8.56 7.57
N ALA A 57 -8.38 -7.51 7.33
CA ALA A 57 -9.79 -7.49 7.73
C ALA A 57 -10.65 -8.56 7.04
N HIS A 58 -10.17 -9.14 5.93
CA HIS A 58 -10.83 -10.21 5.18
C HIS A 58 -10.22 -11.60 5.43
N LYS A 59 -9.20 -11.71 6.30
CA LYS A 59 -8.63 -13.02 6.69
C LYS A 59 -9.54 -13.76 7.66
N PRO A 60 -9.49 -15.10 7.71
CA PRO A 60 -10.26 -15.90 8.68
C PRO A 60 -9.94 -15.56 10.14
N ASP A 61 -8.68 -15.23 10.44
CA ASP A 61 -8.23 -14.78 11.75
C ASP A 61 -7.42 -13.47 11.62
N PRO A 62 -8.08 -12.30 11.60
CA PRO A 62 -7.40 -11.02 11.54
C PRO A 62 -6.50 -10.74 12.75
N SER A 63 -6.79 -11.36 13.90
CA SER A 63 -6.06 -11.15 15.16
C SER A 63 -4.65 -11.76 15.14
N SER A 64 -4.40 -12.68 14.21
CA SER A 64 -3.08 -13.28 13.97
C SER A 64 -2.07 -12.30 13.35
N TYR A 65 -2.51 -11.14 12.84
CA TYR A 65 -1.66 -10.15 12.19
C TYR A 65 -1.52 -8.89 13.05
N ARG A 66 -0.36 -8.23 12.95
CA ARG A 66 -0.15 -6.87 13.43
C ARG A 66 0.46 -6.02 12.33
N ILE A 67 0.00 -4.77 12.24
CA ILE A 67 0.70 -3.73 11.49
C ILE A 67 1.79 -3.18 12.40
N ALA A 68 3.02 -3.08 11.88
CA ALA A 68 4.16 -2.54 12.60
C ALA A 68 4.81 -1.45 11.76
N SER A 69 5.29 -0.40 12.42
CA SER A 69 6.01 0.77 11.87
C SER A 69 5.12 1.87 11.26
N ASP A 70 5.31 3.09 11.76
CA ASP A 70 4.75 4.34 11.21
C ASP A 70 5.87 5.29 10.70
N ASP A 71 7.14 4.84 10.71
CA ASP A 71 8.29 5.71 10.43
C ASP A 71 8.65 5.82 8.94
N PHE A 72 7.98 5.04 8.07
CA PHE A 72 8.13 5.20 6.63
C PHE A 72 7.41 6.47 6.15
N PRO A 73 7.96 7.17 5.14
CA PRO A 73 7.32 8.38 4.63
C PRO A 73 5.93 8.06 4.06
N PRO A 74 4.95 8.99 4.19
CA PRO A 74 3.64 8.79 3.61
C PRO A 74 3.72 8.79 2.08
N GLU A 75 2.94 7.93 1.45
CA GLU A 75 2.85 7.82 0.00
C GLU A 75 1.55 8.44 -0.54
N ASN A 76 1.65 9.04 -1.72
CA ASN A 76 0.48 9.56 -2.45
C ASN A 76 0.16 8.66 -3.63
N PHE A 77 -1.10 8.23 -3.73
CA PHE A 77 -1.59 7.50 -4.89
C PHE A 77 -1.97 8.44 -6.02
N ALA A 78 -1.60 8.08 -7.25
CA ALA A 78 -1.91 8.86 -8.45
C ALA A 78 -2.25 7.96 -9.64
N VAL A 79 -2.99 8.51 -10.60
CA VAL A 79 -3.24 7.84 -11.88
C VAL A 79 -2.06 8.05 -12.82
N GLY A 80 -1.31 6.98 -13.07
CA GLY A 80 -0.20 6.98 -14.04
C GLY A 80 -0.69 7.13 -15.48
N MET A 81 -0.02 7.97 -16.27
CA MET A 81 -0.36 8.25 -17.66
C MET A 81 0.86 8.65 -18.49
N ARG A 82 0.75 8.56 -19.83
CA ARG A 82 1.81 9.04 -20.72
C ARG A 82 2.03 10.53 -20.54
N LYS A 83 3.30 10.96 -20.53
CA LYS A 83 3.67 12.38 -20.31
C LYS A 83 3.04 13.34 -21.33
N SER A 84 2.78 12.88 -22.55
CA SER A 84 2.18 13.66 -23.63
C SER A 84 0.66 13.84 -23.51
N ASP A 85 -0.03 13.06 -22.68
CA ASP A 85 -1.50 12.97 -22.68
C ASP A 85 -2.15 14.07 -21.83
N ASN A 86 -1.88 15.33 -22.18
CA ASN A 86 -2.34 16.51 -21.43
C ASN A 86 -3.87 16.61 -21.34
N VAL A 87 -4.60 16.25 -22.40
CA VAL A 87 -6.07 16.31 -22.43
C VAL A 87 -6.67 15.29 -21.46
N LEU A 88 -6.15 14.06 -21.46
CA LEU A 88 -6.61 13.01 -20.55
C LEU A 88 -6.32 13.39 -19.10
N ARG A 89 -5.11 13.91 -18.82
CA ARG A 89 -4.73 14.42 -17.49
C ARG A 89 -5.73 15.44 -16.97
N SER A 90 -6.06 16.45 -17.78
CA SER A 90 -6.99 17.51 -17.37
C SER A 90 -8.39 16.96 -17.07
N LYS A 91 -8.88 16.03 -17.90
CA LYS A 91 -10.20 15.40 -17.69
C LYS A 91 -10.25 14.55 -16.42
N ILE A 92 -9.23 13.72 -16.19
CA ILE A 92 -9.14 12.88 -14.98
C ILE A 92 -9.08 13.75 -13.73
N ASN A 93 -8.23 14.78 -13.71
CA ASN A 93 -8.12 15.69 -12.57
C ASN A 93 -9.42 16.43 -12.29
N ALA A 94 -10.12 16.91 -13.34
CA ALA A 94 -11.41 17.56 -13.18
C ALA A 94 -12.47 16.59 -12.62
N GLY A 95 -12.52 15.35 -13.11
CA GLY A 95 -13.42 14.30 -12.62
C GLY A 95 -13.16 13.97 -11.15
N LEU A 96 -11.91 13.72 -10.77
CA LEU A 96 -11.53 13.44 -9.38
C LEU A 96 -11.87 14.62 -8.45
N LYS A 97 -11.69 15.86 -8.90
CA LYS A 97 -12.08 17.05 -8.14
C LYS A 97 -13.60 17.11 -7.91
N ALA A 98 -14.40 16.82 -8.94
CA ALA A 98 -15.86 16.78 -8.83
C ALA A 98 -16.31 15.68 -7.85
N LEU A 99 -15.75 14.47 -7.96
CA LEU A 99 -16.06 13.33 -7.07
C LEU A 99 -15.60 13.56 -5.62
N LYS A 100 -14.53 14.34 -5.40
CA LYS A 100 -14.15 14.77 -4.04
C LYS A 100 -15.14 15.79 -3.50
N ALA A 101 -15.56 16.76 -4.32
CA ALA A 101 -16.49 17.82 -3.93
C ALA A 101 -17.90 17.31 -3.62
N ASP A 102 -18.40 16.29 -4.34
CA ASP A 102 -19.73 15.71 -4.12
C ASP A 102 -19.77 14.61 -3.04
N GLY A 103 -18.62 14.31 -2.42
CA GLY A 103 -18.49 13.31 -1.35
C GLY A 103 -18.47 11.86 -1.84
N THR A 104 -18.44 11.60 -3.15
CA THR A 104 -18.34 10.23 -3.69
C THR A 104 -17.05 9.55 -3.26
N VAL A 105 -15.92 10.27 -3.27
CA VAL A 105 -14.63 9.72 -2.80
C VAL A 105 -14.72 9.29 -1.33
N ALA A 106 -15.30 10.13 -0.46
CA ALA A 106 -15.46 9.80 0.95
C ALA A 106 -16.37 8.58 1.17
N LYS A 107 -17.45 8.44 0.39
CA LYS A 107 -18.31 7.24 0.40
C LYS A 107 -17.54 5.99 0.00
N LEU A 108 -16.68 6.07 -1.02
CA LEU A 108 -15.84 4.95 -1.46
C LEU A 108 -14.80 4.58 -0.42
N GLN A 109 -14.11 5.56 0.18
CA GLN A 109 -13.15 5.32 1.26
C GLN A 109 -13.81 4.62 2.44
N LYS A 110 -14.98 5.09 2.89
CA LYS A 110 -15.72 4.44 3.97
C LYS A 110 -16.15 3.02 3.61
N LYS A 111 -16.60 2.78 2.38
CA LYS A 111 -17.04 1.46 1.90
C LYS A 111 -15.89 0.44 1.92
N TRP A 112 -14.72 0.84 1.42
CA TRP A 112 -13.61 -0.10 1.21
C TRP A 112 -12.63 -0.16 2.37
N PHE A 113 -12.45 0.93 3.12
CA PHE A 113 -11.42 1.04 4.16
C PHE A 113 -12.00 1.33 5.55
N GLY A 114 -13.32 1.48 5.68
CA GLY A 114 -13.99 1.73 6.96
C GLY A 114 -13.83 3.15 7.52
N LYS A 115 -12.93 3.96 6.96
CA LYS A 115 -12.62 5.35 7.37
C LYS A 115 -12.50 6.26 6.16
N VAL A 116 -12.61 7.57 6.39
CA VAL A 116 -12.28 8.62 5.42
C VAL A 116 -10.88 9.10 5.77
N GLU A 117 -9.96 9.02 4.82
CA GLU A 117 -8.61 9.60 4.95
C GLU A 117 -8.62 10.98 4.30
N GLU A 118 -7.97 11.98 4.92
CA GLU A 118 -7.97 13.40 4.49
C GLU A 118 -7.25 13.65 3.14
#